data_AF-A0A1B9AUR9-F1
#
_entry.id   AF-A0A1B9AUR9-F1
#
_cell.length_a   1.000
_cell.length_b   1.000
_cell.length_c   1.000
_cell.angle_alpha   90.00
_cell.angle_beta   90.00
_cell.angle_gamma   90.00
#
_symmetry.space_group_name_H-M   'P 1'
#
loop_
_entity.id
_entity.type
_entity.pdbx_description
1 polymer ?
#
loop_
_entity_poly.entity_id
_entity_poly.type
_entity_poly.pdbx_seq_one_letter_code
_entity_poly.pdbx_strand_id
1 'polypeptide(L)' 'MSKENNTDSTKIAGKIYDVTDYQKDNELSSGLAETHEQAMDAYMEGEIGGKIERPDGSADDLPRGKNK' A
#
# COMPACT_ATOMS: atom_id res chain seq x y z
N MET A 1 -1.53 -1.66 38.20
CA MET A 1 -0.88 -1.32 36.91
C MET A 1 -0.74 0.19 36.84
N SER A 2 0.49 0.69 36.83
CA SER A 2 0.75 2.11 36.49
C SER A 2 0.65 2.24 34.98
N LYS A 3 -0.17 3.18 34.50
CA LYS A 3 -0.32 3.46 33.06
C LYS A 3 0.93 4.21 32.62
N GLU A 4 1.88 3.49 32.02
CA GLU A 4 3.03 4.11 31.37
C GLU A 4 2.50 5.00 30.23
N ASN A 5 2.85 6.28 30.26
CA ASN A 5 2.47 7.23 29.22
C ASN A 5 3.24 6.88 27.94
N ASN A 6 2.68 5.98 27.14
CA ASN A 6 3.29 5.50 25.90
C ASN A 6 3.10 6.52 24.77
N THR A 7 3.81 7.64 24.89
CA THR A 7 3.77 8.77 23.95
C THR A 7 4.24 8.36 22.55
N ASP A 8 5.12 7.37 22.44
CA ASP A 8 5.65 6.90 21.16
C ASP A 8 4.64 6.03 20.39
N SER A 9 3.85 5.20 21.07
CA SER A 9 2.75 4.47 20.40
C SER A 9 1.71 5.43 19.82
N THR A 10 1.40 6.52 20.53
CA THR A 10 0.47 7.54 20.04
C THR A 10 1.01 8.25 18.79
N LYS A 11 2.33 8.49 18.73
CA LYS A 11 2.97 9.08 17.54
C LYS A 11 2.90 8.14 16.33
N ILE A 12 3.14 6.84 16.54
CA ILE A 12 3.08 5.84 15.47
C ILE A 12 1.65 5.70 14.95
N ALA A 13 0.67 5.55 15.84
CA ALA A 13 -0.74 5.38 15.47
C ALA A 13 -1.34 6.60 14.76
N GLY A 14 -0.83 7.80 15.07
CA GLY A 14 -1.28 9.06 14.46
C GLY A 14 -0.48 9.50 13.23
N LYS A 15 0.54 8.74 12.82
CA LYS A 15 1.36 9.11 11.67
C LYS A 15 0.57 8.93 10.38
N ILE A 16 0.59 9.95 9.53
CA ILE A 16 0.07 9.91 8.16
C ILE A 16 1.25 10.14 7.23
N TYR A 17 1.14 9.69 5.98
CA TYR A 17 2.12 9.94 4.93
C TYR A 17 2.51 11.43 4.85
N ASP A 18 3.82 11.67 4.74
CA ASP A 18 4.43 12.96 4.43
C ASP A 18 5.44 12.77 3.29
N VAL A 19 5.60 13.76 2.41
CA VAL A 19 6.50 13.67 1.24
C VAL A 19 7.95 13.33 1.62
N THR A 20 8.39 13.72 2.82
CA THR A 20 9.72 13.36 3.32
C THR A 20 9.89 11.87 3.64
N ASP A 21 8.79 11.09 3.73
CA ASP A 21 8.86 9.65 3.99
C ASP A 21 9.54 8.87 2.86
N TYR A 22 9.57 9.39 1.62
CA TYR A 22 10.36 8.82 0.53
C TYR A 22 11.88 8.80 0.78
N GLN A 23 12.36 9.67 1.66
CA GLN A 23 13.79 9.87 1.92
C GLN A 23 14.25 9.24 3.24
N LYS A 24 13.35 8.61 3.99
CA LYS A 24 13.64 8.08 5.33
C LYS A 24 13.87 6.58 5.28
N ASP A 25 14.93 6.14 5.95
CA ASP A 25 15.36 4.72 5.98
C ASP A 25 14.70 3.88 7.09
N ASN A 26 13.44 4.15 7.43
CA ASN A 26 12.71 3.35 8.43
C ASN A 26 11.46 2.72 7.83
N GLU A 27 11.16 1.50 8.28
CA GLU A 27 10.08 0.65 7.75
C GLU A 27 8.71 1.36 7.70
N LEU A 28 8.36 2.10 8.75
CA LEU A 28 7.08 2.83 8.80
C LEU A 28 7.02 3.92 7.72
N SER A 29 8.09 4.68 7.50
CA SER A 29 8.16 5.65 6.41
C SER A 29 8.14 4.99 5.05
N SER A 30 8.92 3.92 4.85
CA SER A 30 8.98 3.21 3.57
C SER A 30 7.61 2.63 3.19
N GLY A 31 6.88 2.03 4.13
CA GLY A 31 5.52 1.52 3.86
C GLY A 31 4.49 2.62 3.58
N LEU A 32 4.57 3.77 4.26
CA LEU A 32 3.72 4.92 3.96
C LEU A 32 4.00 5.49 2.57
N ALA A 33 5.27 5.55 2.16
CA ALA A 33 5.67 5.99 0.83
C ALA A 33 5.20 5.00 -0.26
N GLU A 34 5.43 3.70 -0.06
CA GLU A 34 5.03 2.65 -0.99
C GLU A 34 3.51 2.62 -1.22
N THR A 35 2.71 2.74 -0.16
CA THR A 35 1.24 2.79 -0.29
C THR A 35 0.76 4.08 -0.95
N HIS A 36 1.48 5.19 -0.79
CA HIS A 36 1.19 6.42 -1.53
C HIS A 36 1.44 6.25 -3.03
N GLU A 37 2.55 5.61 -3.41
CA GLU A 37 2.86 5.27 -4.81
C GLU A 37 1.79 4.34 -5.38
N GLN A 38 1.47 3.24 -4.72
CA GLN A 38 0.44 2.29 -5.18
C GLN A 38 -0.92 2.98 -5.43
N ALA A 39 -1.32 3.91 -4.55
CA ALA A 39 -2.56 4.66 -4.72
C ALA A 39 -2.50 5.63 -5.91
N MET A 40 -1.35 6.28 -6.14
CA MET A 40 -1.15 7.19 -7.26
C MET A 40 -1.01 6.46 -8.60
N ASP A 41 -0.35 5.31 -8.62
CA ASP A 41 -0.25 4.43 -9.78
C ASP A 41 -1.65 3.97 -10.20
N ALA A 42 -2.47 3.52 -9.25
CA ALA A 42 -3.86 3.16 -9.53
C ALA A 42 -4.71 4.36 -10.03
N TYR A 43 -4.42 5.57 -9.57
CA TYR A 43 -5.12 6.78 -10.02
C TYR A 43 -4.70 7.21 -11.43
N MET A 44 -3.40 7.18 -11.72
CA MET A 44 -2.82 7.67 -12.97
C MET A 44 -2.88 6.65 -14.11
N GLU A 45 -2.56 5.39 -13.81
CA GLU A 45 -2.47 4.31 -14.79
C GLU A 45 -3.70 3.40 -14.78
N GLY A 46 -4.54 3.52 -13.75
CA GLY A 46 -5.64 2.58 -13.49
C GLY A 46 -5.18 1.37 -12.68
N GLU A 47 -6.13 0.62 -12.12
CA GLU A 47 -5.81 -0.62 -11.41
C GLU A 47 -5.42 -1.71 -12.43
N ILE A 48 -4.32 -2.43 -12.18
CA ILE A 48 -4.09 -3.73 -12.81
C ILE A 48 -5.08 -4.71 -12.17
N GLY A 49 -6.34 -4.68 -12.63
CA GLY A 49 -7.41 -5.57 -12.20
C GLY A 49 -7.16 -7.04 -12.54
N GLY A 50 -5.94 -7.35 -12.99
CA GLY A 50 -5.46 -8.66 -13.32
C GLY A 50 -6.42 -9.38 -14.24
N LYS A 51 -6.69 -8.83 -15.42
CA LYS A 51 -7.50 -9.52 -16.42
C LYS A 51 -6.67 -9.88 -17.64
N ILE A 52 -6.89 -11.07 -18.16
CA ILE A 52 -6.37 -11.52 -19.45
C ILE A 52 -7.43 -11.18 -20.48
N GLU A 53 -7.20 -10.11 -21.25
CA GLU A 53 -8.03 -9.82 -22.42
C GLU A 53 -7.70 -10.80 -23.56
N ARG A 54 -8.74 -11.43 -24.11
CA ARG A 54 -8.64 -12.35 -25.24
C ARG A 54 -8.96 -11.63 -26.56
N PRO A 55 -8.49 -12.15 -27.71
CA PRO A 55 -8.79 -11.55 -29.02
C PRO A 55 -10.28 -11.46 -29.37
N ASP A 56 -11.14 -12.24 -28.72
CA ASP A 56 -12.59 -12.23 -28.90
C ASP A 56 -13.32 -11.19 -28.02
N GLY A 57 -12.56 -10.38 -27.27
CA GLY A 57 -13.07 -9.34 -26.38
C GLY A 57 -13.55 -9.86 -25.01
N SER A 58 -13.40 -11.15 -24.72
CA SER A 58 -13.61 -11.67 -23.37
C SER A 58 -12.44 -11.34 -22.45
N ALA A 59 -12.71 -11.19 -21.16
CA ALA A 59 -11.71 -10.91 -20.14
C ALA A 59 -11.83 -11.93 -19.01
N ASP A 60 -10.78 -12.71 -18.78
CA ASP A 60 -10.70 -13.66 -17.68
C ASP A 60 -9.90 -13.08 -16.52
N ASP A 61 -10.27 -13.39 -15.28
CA ASP A 61 -9.46 -13.04 -14.13
C ASP A 61 -8.11 -13.78 -14.17
N LEU A 62 -7.03 -13.06 -13.84
CA LEU A 62 -5.69 -13.63 -13.69
C LEU A 62 -5.78 -14.72 -12.62
N PRO A 63 -5.25 -15.92 -12.92
CA PRO A 63 -5.26 -17.01 -11.95
C PRO A 63 -4.40 -16.61 -10.75
N ARG A 64 -5.06 -16.21 -9.66
CA ARG A 64 -4.40 -16.00 -8.35
C ARG A 64 -4.05 -17.39 -7.84
N GLY A 65 -2.75 -17.68 -7.71
CA GLY A 65 -2.27 -18.97 -7.25
C GLY A 65 -3.05 -19.44 -6.03
N LYS A 66 -3.64 -20.64 -6.08
CA LYS A 66 -4.31 -21.21 -4.91
C LYS A 66 -3.25 -21.43 -3.84
N ASN A 67 -3.27 -20.61 -2.79
CA ASN A 67 -2.54 -20.93 -1.58
C ASN A 67 -3.02 -22.30 -1.10
N LYS A 68 -2.13 -23.29 -1.17
CA LYS A 68 -2.32 -24.62 -0.57
C LYS A 68 -2.21 -24.53 0.95
#